data_AF-A0A962EDB0-F1
#
_entry.id   AF-A0A962EDB0-F1
#
_cell.length_a   1.000
_cell.length_b   1.000
_cell.length_c   1.000
_cell.angle_alpha   90.00
_cell.angle_beta   90.00
_cell.angle_gamma   90.00
#
_symmetry.space_group_name_H-M   'P 1'
#
loop_
_entity.id
_entity.type
_entity.pdbx_description
1 polymer ?
#
loop_
_entity_poly.entity_id
_entity_poly.type
_entity_poly.pdbx_seq_one_letter_code
_entity_poly.pdbx_strand_id
1 'polypeptide(L)'
;MSRVFRRLGWSALALVVAVLLTSHQPLRQLAQSTWTRASQWLASGGALASPEADDDSRAATEETTLAESPNIASYGITPGDPARAEISATTGQDPSSSEPPSIRLSPEAAHSLMEERRRELDCELVLSAMAPKALAKRERKWRWLPAHVAQAERQALKDAAGRLGRGCPRWKDDTDDLKRRQAQRQANLSAAAAAGDLAARLAPVRSPTPQMIEQMRISMYDALLSGDPALIAALGWADQMRGIGFNRSVREEIVDRELLWTLVACDLGLDCLPGSPTLDRNCLRSEGICGSPNLHAAVQLLYPEFVVNLLYQQRDELLQRIRSGQIAGLFDPPPNPPPGGGP
;
A
#
# COMPACT_ATOMS: atom_id res chain seq x y z
N MET A 1 -41.24 36.71 -37.87
CA MET A 1 -41.35 36.06 -36.54
C MET A 1 -40.08 35.32 -36.06
N SER A 2 -38.94 35.31 -36.77
CA SER A 2 -37.77 34.48 -36.34
C SER A 2 -36.70 35.18 -35.46
N ARG A 3 -36.73 36.51 -35.30
CA ARG A 3 -35.72 37.24 -34.48
C ARG A 3 -36.08 37.33 -32.99
N VAL A 4 -37.37 37.23 -32.65
CA VAL A 4 -37.85 37.31 -31.26
C VAL A 4 -37.61 36.01 -30.52
N PHE A 5 -37.82 34.85 -31.16
CA PHE A 5 -37.54 33.54 -30.57
C PHE A 5 -36.04 33.31 -30.31
N ARG A 6 -35.16 33.85 -31.15
CA ARG A 6 -33.71 33.74 -30.93
C ARG A 6 -33.27 34.48 -29.66
N ARG A 7 -33.83 35.66 -29.37
CA ARG A 7 -33.44 36.42 -28.17
C ARG A 7 -33.92 35.78 -26.86
N LEU A 8 -35.10 35.14 -26.86
CA LEU A 8 -35.61 34.44 -25.69
C LEU A 8 -34.80 33.17 -25.35
N GLY A 9 -34.30 32.45 -26.36
CA GLY A 9 -33.47 31.25 -26.14
C GLY A 9 -32.13 31.55 -25.46
N TRP A 10 -31.46 32.65 -25.82
CA TRP A 10 -30.18 33.03 -25.21
C TRP A 10 -30.32 33.48 -23.76
N SER A 11 -31.41 34.18 -23.42
CA SER A 11 -31.68 34.60 -22.03
C SER A 11 -31.96 33.41 -21.12
N ALA A 12 -32.71 32.41 -21.60
CA ALA A 12 -32.96 31.19 -20.83
C ALA A 12 -31.68 30.37 -20.60
N LEU A 13 -30.82 30.26 -21.61
CA LEU A 13 -29.52 29.57 -21.50
C LEU A 13 -28.59 30.29 -20.50
N ALA A 14 -28.51 31.62 -20.57
CA ALA A 14 -27.71 32.41 -19.65
C ALA A 14 -28.19 32.28 -18.19
N LEU A 15 -29.52 32.21 -17.98
CA LEU A 15 -30.10 32.03 -16.65
C LEU A 15 -29.79 30.63 -16.08
N VAL A 16 -29.88 29.58 -16.91
CA VAL A 16 -29.54 28.20 -16.50
C VAL A 16 -28.06 28.08 -16.17
N VAL A 17 -27.17 28.68 -16.97
CA VAL A 17 -25.72 28.70 -16.70
C VAL A 17 -25.41 29.50 -15.43
N ALA A 18 -26.07 30.63 -15.20
CA ALA A 18 -25.89 31.43 -13.99
C ALA A 18 -26.37 30.68 -12.73
N VAL A 19 -27.51 29.98 -12.80
CA VAL A 19 -28.03 29.17 -11.68
C VAL A 19 -27.15 27.94 -11.40
N LEU A 20 -26.62 27.30 -12.44
CA LEU A 20 -25.64 26.21 -12.27
C LEU A 20 -24.31 26.71 -11.68
N LEU A 21 -23.88 27.93 -12.00
CA LEU A 21 -22.66 28.53 -11.44
C LEU A 21 -22.84 29.00 -9.99
N THR A 22 -24.03 29.43 -9.57
CA THR A 22 -24.31 29.88 -8.19
C THR A 22 -24.68 28.73 -7.26
N SER A 23 -25.27 27.64 -7.76
CA SER A 23 -25.58 26.43 -6.98
C SER A 23 -24.36 25.57 -6.63
N HIS A 24 -23.17 25.91 -7.14
CA HIS A 24 -21.90 25.25 -6.82
C HIS A 24 -21.01 26.06 -5.84
N GLN A 25 -21.62 26.82 -4.92
CA GLN A 25 -20.90 27.37 -3.76
C GLN A 25 -20.07 26.34 -2.94
N PRO A 26 -20.52 25.08 -2.69
CA PRO A 26 -19.73 24.15 -1.90
C PRO A 26 -18.37 23.81 -2.55
N LEU A 27 -18.26 23.81 -3.88
CA LEU A 27 -17.01 23.51 -4.56
C LEU A 27 -15.97 24.64 -4.43
N ARG A 28 -16.40 25.90 -4.34
CA ARG A 28 -15.48 27.03 -4.11
C ARG A 28 -14.97 27.08 -2.67
N GLN A 29 -15.80 26.72 -1.69
CA GLN A 29 -15.37 26.63 -0.30
C GLN A 29 -14.39 25.46 -0.07
N LEU A 30 -14.60 24.31 -0.74
CA LEU A 30 -13.68 23.17 -0.69
C LEU A 30 -12.30 23.49 -1.30
N ALA A 31 -12.24 24.30 -2.36
CA ALA A 31 -10.99 24.73 -2.95
C ALA A 31 -10.21 25.74 -2.05
N GLN A 32 -10.92 26.57 -1.28
CA GLN A 32 -10.29 27.54 -0.38
C GLN A 32 -9.81 26.92 0.94
N SER A 33 -10.54 25.93 1.49
CA SER A 33 -10.17 25.25 2.74
C SER A 33 -8.95 24.35 2.60
N THR A 34 -8.79 23.70 1.45
CA THR A 34 -7.62 22.86 1.14
C THR A 34 -6.34 23.67 1.01
N TRP A 35 -6.42 24.86 0.39
CA TRP A 35 -5.27 25.75 0.21
C TRP A 35 -4.79 26.41 1.53
N THR A 36 -5.71 26.76 2.42
CA THR A 36 -5.37 27.34 3.74
C THR A 36 -4.74 26.32 4.69
N ARG A 37 -5.18 25.05 4.66
CA ARG A 37 -4.56 23.98 5.45
C ARG A 37 -3.18 23.58 4.92
N ALA A 38 -3.03 23.47 3.61
CA ALA A 38 -1.73 23.20 3.00
C ALA A 38 -0.72 24.31 3.34
N SER A 39 -1.14 25.58 3.31
CA SER A 39 -0.27 26.69 3.69
C SER A 39 0.00 26.77 5.19
N GLN A 40 -0.97 26.43 6.07
CA GLN A 40 -0.72 26.31 7.51
C GLN A 40 0.23 25.17 7.86
N TRP A 41 0.09 24.00 7.24
CA TRP A 41 1.00 22.87 7.43
C TRP A 41 2.44 23.21 7.01
N LEU A 42 2.59 23.96 5.91
CA LEU A 42 3.88 24.47 5.45
C LEU A 42 4.44 25.57 6.36
N ALA A 43 3.59 26.44 6.89
CA ALA A 43 4.00 27.54 7.77
C ALA A 43 4.32 27.10 9.20
N SER A 44 3.72 26.00 9.68
CA SER A 44 4.04 25.46 11.00
C SER A 44 5.43 24.85 11.08
N GLY A 45 6.11 24.66 9.94
CA GLY A 45 7.41 24.01 9.87
C GLY A 45 7.27 22.58 10.38
N GLY A 46 7.30 21.60 9.49
CA GLY A 46 7.59 20.23 9.89
C GLY A 46 9.01 20.16 10.46
N ALA A 47 9.18 20.68 11.68
CA ALA A 47 10.35 20.48 12.49
C ALA A 47 10.33 19.00 12.81
N LEU A 48 11.18 18.27 12.10
CA LEU A 48 11.76 17.04 12.62
C LEU A 48 12.33 17.40 13.99
N ALA A 49 11.55 17.20 15.04
CA ALA A 49 12.05 17.16 16.39
C ALA A 49 13.06 16.01 16.40
N SER A 50 14.35 16.35 16.33
CA SER A 50 15.38 15.45 16.82
C SER A 50 15.02 15.15 18.28
N PRO A 51 15.03 13.89 18.72
CA PRO A 51 14.91 13.62 20.14
C PRO A 51 16.12 14.29 20.82
N GLU A 52 15.84 15.33 21.61
CA GLU A 52 16.77 15.79 22.64
C GLU A 52 17.04 14.58 23.53
N ALA A 53 18.25 14.06 23.43
CA ALA A 53 18.77 13.11 24.39
C ALA A 53 18.98 13.88 25.70
N ASP A 54 18.25 13.48 26.74
CA ASP A 54 18.56 13.85 28.12
C ASP A 54 20.00 13.39 28.43
N ASP A 55 20.91 14.34 28.46
CA ASP A 55 22.31 14.18 28.86
C ASP A 55 22.41 14.46 30.35
N ASP A 56 22.43 13.39 31.14
CA ASP A 56 22.78 13.45 32.56
C ASP A 56 23.63 12.23 32.93
N SER A 57 24.90 12.20 32.49
CA SER A 57 25.94 11.34 33.07
C SER A 57 27.38 11.76 32.71
N ARG A 58 27.94 12.60 33.58
CA ARG A 58 29.20 12.36 34.31
C ARG A 58 30.44 11.91 33.49
N ALA A 59 31.26 12.90 33.15
CA ALA A 59 32.73 12.95 33.20
C ALA A 59 33.52 11.64 33.01
N ALA A 60 34.15 11.51 31.84
CA ALA A 60 35.53 11.03 31.71
C ALA A 60 36.17 11.66 30.45
N THR A 61 37.27 12.37 30.68
CA THR A 61 38.25 12.85 29.71
C THR A 61 38.77 11.71 28.81
N GLU A 62 38.86 11.93 27.49
CA GLU A 62 40.09 11.69 26.71
C GLU A 62 39.97 12.12 25.22
N GLU A 63 41.02 12.84 24.82
CA GLU A 63 41.64 13.05 23.52
C GLU A 63 40.86 13.21 22.21
N THR A 64 41.10 14.39 21.62
CA THR A 64 40.88 14.76 20.22
C THR A 64 42.01 14.19 19.35
N THR A 65 41.67 13.38 18.34
CA THR A 65 42.53 13.20 17.15
C THR A 65 41.71 13.37 15.88
N LEU A 66 42.18 14.32 15.06
CA LEU A 66 41.67 14.70 13.75
C LEU A 66 42.03 13.67 12.67
N ALA A 67 41.07 13.50 11.76
CA ALA A 67 41.21 13.22 10.33
C ALA A 67 41.89 11.92 9.87
N GLU A 68 41.09 10.99 9.32
CA GLU A 68 41.45 10.34 8.05
C GLU A 68 40.20 9.80 7.32
N SER A 69 40.04 10.16 6.04
CA SER A 69 39.06 9.56 5.14
C SER A 69 39.54 8.18 4.68
N PRO A 70 38.70 7.13 4.64
CA PRO A 70 39.07 5.93 3.90
C PRO A 70 38.40 5.89 2.53
N ASN A 71 39.28 5.80 1.53
CA ASN A 71 39.07 5.18 0.24
C ASN A 71 38.18 3.93 0.34
N ILE A 72 37.17 3.85 -0.54
CA ILE A 72 36.43 2.62 -0.80
C ILE A 72 37.32 1.71 -1.64
N ALA A 73 38.07 0.86 -0.94
CA ALA A 73 38.74 -0.28 -1.54
C ALA A 73 37.71 -1.35 -1.91
N SER A 74 37.92 -1.92 -3.08
CA SER A 74 37.23 -3.08 -3.65
C SER A 74 37.24 -4.27 -2.67
N TYR A 75 36.07 -4.62 -2.13
CA TYR A 75 35.85 -5.90 -1.48
C TYR A 75 35.29 -6.88 -2.52
N GLY A 76 36.15 -7.82 -2.92
CA GLY A 76 35.73 -9.04 -3.59
C GLY A 76 34.92 -9.90 -2.61
N ILE A 77 33.62 -9.96 -2.82
CA ILE A 77 32.72 -10.92 -2.18
C ILE A 77 32.47 -12.03 -3.21
N THR A 78 33.07 -13.19 -2.97
CA THR A 78 32.65 -14.45 -3.58
C THR A 78 31.21 -14.76 -3.17
N PRO A 79 30.31 -15.14 -4.09
CA PRO A 79 28.94 -15.52 -3.74
C PRO A 79 28.96 -16.79 -2.87
N GLY A 80 28.47 -16.68 -1.64
CA GLY A 80 28.09 -17.84 -0.84
C GLY A 80 26.74 -18.36 -1.31
N ASP A 81 26.69 -19.63 -1.68
CA ASP A 81 25.47 -20.37 -2.03
C ASP A 81 24.40 -20.24 -0.93
N PRO A 82 23.16 -19.83 -1.26
CA PRO A 82 22.06 -19.93 -0.32
C PRO A 82 21.67 -21.41 -0.14
N ALA A 83 21.73 -21.85 1.12
CA ALA A 83 21.04 -22.99 1.73
C ALA A 83 20.41 -24.00 0.75
N ARG A 84 21.21 -24.98 0.34
CA ARG A 84 20.72 -26.23 -0.25
C ARG A 84 19.98 -27.00 0.85
N ALA A 85 18.64 -26.99 0.80
CA ALA A 85 17.83 -27.87 1.63
C ALA A 85 18.31 -29.32 1.42
N GLU A 86 18.75 -29.97 2.50
CA GLU A 86 19.17 -31.37 2.47
C GLU A 86 17.97 -32.25 2.14
N ILE A 87 17.97 -32.78 0.92
CA ILE A 87 17.02 -33.80 0.46
C ILE A 87 17.56 -35.14 0.99
N SER A 88 17.07 -35.57 2.16
CA SER A 88 17.29 -36.95 2.63
C SER A 88 16.49 -37.92 1.75
N ALA A 89 17.20 -38.58 0.84
CA ALA A 89 16.64 -39.63 0.00
C ALA A 89 16.65 -40.97 0.75
N THR A 90 15.54 -41.31 1.39
CA THR A 90 15.31 -42.66 1.92
C THR A 90 15.04 -43.59 0.74
N THR A 91 15.95 -44.54 0.52
CA THR A 91 15.93 -45.46 -0.62
C THR A 91 15.02 -46.65 -0.30
N GLY A 92 13.94 -46.82 -1.09
CA GLY A 92 13.15 -48.05 -1.13
C GLY A 92 11.65 -47.82 -1.33
N GLN A 93 11.19 -47.57 -2.57
CA GLN A 93 9.77 -47.76 -2.89
C GLN A 93 9.49 -47.93 -4.40
N ASP A 94 8.46 -48.75 -4.66
CA ASP A 94 8.00 -49.30 -5.94
C ASP A 94 7.81 -48.30 -7.11
N PRO A 95 8.10 -48.71 -8.37
CA PRO A 95 8.01 -47.87 -9.56
C PRO A 95 6.60 -47.84 -10.19
N SER A 96 5.52 -47.74 -9.39
CA SER A 96 4.15 -47.75 -9.96
C SER A 96 3.15 -46.88 -9.22
N SER A 97 3.47 -45.59 -9.05
CA SER A 97 2.51 -44.46 -9.02
C SER A 97 3.30 -43.18 -8.72
N SER A 98 4.08 -42.70 -9.69
CA SER A 98 4.87 -41.49 -9.51
C SER A 98 4.00 -40.25 -9.72
N GLU A 99 3.12 -39.96 -8.76
CA GLU A 99 2.74 -38.58 -8.52
C GLU A 99 4.03 -37.83 -8.15
N PRO A 100 4.42 -36.76 -8.87
CA PRO A 100 5.66 -36.06 -8.58
C PRO A 100 5.67 -35.65 -7.11
N PRO A 101 6.78 -35.84 -6.37
CA PRO A 101 6.82 -35.57 -4.95
C PRO A 101 6.40 -34.13 -4.71
N SER A 102 5.21 -33.96 -4.14
CA SER A 102 4.73 -32.66 -3.71
C SER A 102 5.65 -32.22 -2.57
N ILE A 103 6.56 -31.28 -2.88
CA ILE A 103 7.45 -30.70 -1.89
C ILE A 103 6.55 -30.04 -0.84
N ARG A 104 6.40 -30.69 0.32
CA ARG A 104 5.67 -30.13 1.45
C ARG A 104 6.60 -29.14 2.14
N LEU A 105 6.29 -27.86 2.02
CA LEU A 105 6.99 -26.82 2.77
C LEU A 105 6.59 -26.91 4.25
N SER A 106 7.55 -26.69 5.15
CA SER A 106 7.23 -26.40 6.55
C SER A 106 6.59 -25.01 6.66
N PRO A 107 5.81 -24.72 7.73
CA PRO A 107 5.26 -23.38 7.94
C PRO A 107 6.33 -22.28 7.97
N GLU A 108 7.51 -22.56 8.56
CA GLU A 108 8.63 -21.62 8.61
C GLU A 108 9.25 -21.37 7.22
N ALA A 109 9.40 -22.43 6.42
CA ALA A 109 9.87 -22.29 5.04
C ALA A 109 8.87 -21.52 4.18
N ALA A 110 7.57 -21.75 4.37
CA ALA A 110 6.50 -21.02 3.70
C ALA A 110 6.52 -19.53 4.07
N HIS A 111 6.69 -19.21 5.36
CA HIS A 111 6.81 -17.82 5.81
C HIS A 111 8.05 -17.14 5.22
N SER A 112 9.21 -17.81 5.26
CA SER A 112 10.46 -17.29 4.68
C SER A 112 10.34 -17.02 3.18
N LEU A 113 9.63 -17.90 2.46
CA LEU A 113 9.32 -17.74 1.04
C LEU A 113 8.43 -16.51 0.78
N MET A 114 7.50 -16.22 1.68
CA MET A 114 6.62 -15.06 1.58
C MET A 114 7.34 -13.75 1.89
N GLU A 115 8.28 -13.77 2.83
CA GLU A 115 9.19 -12.65 3.11
C GLU A 115 10.10 -12.34 1.92
N GLU A 116 10.65 -13.37 1.27
CA GLU A 116 11.41 -13.21 0.04
C GLU A 116 10.55 -12.61 -1.08
N ARG A 117 9.35 -13.16 -1.30
CA ARG A 117 8.41 -12.61 -2.27
C ARG A 117 8.06 -11.15 -1.98
N ARG A 118 7.89 -10.77 -0.71
CA ARG A 118 7.64 -9.38 -0.33
C ARG A 118 8.79 -8.46 -0.74
N ARG A 119 10.04 -8.89 -0.50
CA ARG A 119 11.23 -8.15 -0.98
C ARG A 119 11.26 -8.03 -2.50
N GLU A 120 10.94 -9.09 -3.23
CA GLU A 120 10.86 -9.03 -4.70
C GLU A 120 9.81 -8.01 -5.17
N LEU A 121 8.63 -7.98 -4.56
CA LEU A 121 7.59 -7.00 -4.89
C LEU A 121 8.00 -5.57 -4.56
N ASP A 122 8.75 -5.37 -3.47
CA ASP A 122 9.32 -4.07 -3.12
C ASP A 122 10.32 -3.62 -4.20
N CYS A 123 11.14 -4.54 -4.73
CA CYS A 123 12.01 -4.26 -5.88
C CYS A 123 11.21 -3.90 -7.15
N GLU A 124 10.12 -4.61 -7.45
CA GLU A 124 9.26 -4.33 -8.62
C GLU A 124 8.65 -2.92 -8.49
N LEU A 125 8.20 -2.59 -7.28
CA LEU A 125 7.64 -1.31 -6.95
C LEU A 125 8.67 -0.18 -7.12
N VAL A 126 9.90 -0.36 -6.63
CA VAL A 126 10.98 0.62 -6.78
C VAL A 126 11.31 0.85 -8.26
N LEU A 127 11.51 -0.21 -9.04
CA LEU A 127 11.81 -0.07 -10.48
C LEU A 127 10.69 0.64 -11.23
N SER A 128 9.43 0.29 -10.93
CA SER A 128 8.24 0.93 -11.52
C SER A 128 8.15 2.41 -11.15
N ALA A 129 8.31 2.74 -9.87
CA ALA A 129 8.18 4.10 -9.35
C ALA A 129 9.32 5.03 -9.83
N MET A 130 10.51 4.48 -10.04
CA MET A 130 11.70 5.21 -10.48
C MET A 130 11.89 5.22 -12.01
N ALA A 131 11.02 4.55 -12.76
CA ALA A 131 11.05 4.59 -14.22
C ALA A 131 10.88 6.03 -14.74
N PRO A 132 11.54 6.44 -15.85
CA PRO A 132 11.49 7.81 -16.36
C PRO A 132 10.06 8.36 -16.55
N LYS A 133 9.14 7.51 -17.03
CA LYS A 133 7.74 7.87 -17.23
C LYS A 133 7.01 8.16 -15.91
N ALA A 134 7.30 7.39 -14.86
CA ALA A 134 6.73 7.57 -13.53
C ALA A 134 7.27 8.85 -12.88
N LEU A 135 8.59 9.08 -12.94
CA LEU A 135 9.22 10.31 -12.46
C LEU A 135 8.66 11.55 -13.17
N ALA A 136 8.55 11.53 -14.50
CA ALA A 136 7.96 12.64 -15.25
C ALA A 136 6.49 12.90 -14.86
N LYS A 137 5.73 11.86 -14.48
CA LYS A 137 4.35 12.01 -13.99
C LYS A 137 4.31 12.73 -12.64
N ARG A 138 5.18 12.36 -11.71
CA ARG A 138 5.32 13.00 -10.40
C ARG A 138 5.75 14.46 -10.53
N GLU A 139 6.75 14.75 -11.37
CA GLU A 139 7.21 16.12 -11.63
C GLU A 139 6.09 17.05 -12.12
N ARG A 140 5.18 16.54 -12.98
CA ARG A 140 4.01 17.31 -13.42
C ARG A 140 3.04 17.66 -12.29
N LYS A 141 3.00 16.87 -11.21
CA LYS A 141 2.20 17.17 -10.02
C LYS A 141 2.93 18.12 -9.09
N TRP A 142 4.22 17.88 -8.86
CA TRP A 142 5.05 18.70 -7.98
C TRP A 142 5.29 20.12 -8.47
N ARG A 143 5.13 20.39 -9.78
CA ARG A 143 5.25 21.77 -10.32
C ARG A 143 4.29 22.78 -9.68
N TRP A 144 3.21 22.31 -9.06
CA TRP A 144 2.23 23.15 -8.37
C TRP A 144 2.53 23.34 -6.88
N LEU A 145 3.56 22.68 -6.37
CA LEU A 145 4.02 22.83 -4.99
C LEU A 145 5.07 23.95 -4.91
N PRO A 146 5.24 24.58 -3.74
CA PRO A 146 6.39 25.45 -3.51
C PRO A 146 7.71 24.70 -3.74
N ALA A 147 8.73 25.40 -4.25
CA ALA A 147 9.97 24.78 -4.72
C ALA A 147 10.67 23.92 -3.64
N HIS A 148 10.72 24.41 -2.40
CA HIS A 148 11.31 23.68 -1.28
C HIS A 148 10.55 22.39 -0.94
N VAL A 149 9.21 22.40 -1.05
CA VAL A 149 8.36 21.22 -0.84
C VAL A 149 8.59 20.20 -1.94
N ALA A 150 8.60 20.64 -3.19
CA ALA A 150 8.89 19.77 -4.32
C ALA A 150 10.30 19.14 -4.22
N GLN A 151 11.29 19.89 -3.69
CA GLN A 151 12.62 19.36 -3.42
C GLN A 151 12.62 18.31 -2.31
N ALA A 152 11.91 18.57 -1.20
CA ALA A 152 11.75 17.60 -0.11
C ALA A 152 11.08 16.31 -0.60
N GLU A 153 10.02 16.41 -1.40
CA GLU A 153 9.33 15.27 -2.01
C GLU A 153 10.25 14.43 -2.93
N ARG A 154 11.09 15.09 -3.74
CA ARG A 154 12.09 14.40 -4.57
C ARG A 154 13.10 13.64 -3.73
N GLN A 155 13.59 14.26 -2.66
CA GLN A 155 14.55 13.63 -1.78
C GLN A 155 13.93 12.43 -1.06
N ALA A 156 12.74 12.61 -0.48
CA ALA A 156 12.03 11.55 0.21
C ALA A 156 11.69 10.36 -0.72
N LEU A 157 11.34 10.62 -1.99
CA LEU A 157 11.15 9.55 -2.98
C LEU A 157 12.43 8.74 -3.21
N LYS A 158 13.58 9.41 -3.35
CA LYS A 158 14.87 8.74 -3.52
C LYS A 158 15.24 7.94 -2.27
N ASP A 159 14.99 8.48 -1.09
CA ASP A 159 15.30 7.81 0.17
C ASP A 159 14.43 6.56 0.38
N ALA A 160 13.12 6.66 0.11
CA ALA A 160 12.20 5.52 0.14
C ALA A 160 12.61 4.44 -0.87
N ALA A 161 12.95 4.84 -2.10
CA ALA A 161 13.45 3.92 -3.11
C ALA A 161 14.79 3.27 -2.71
N GLY A 162 15.68 4.02 -2.05
CA GLY A 162 16.94 3.51 -1.54
C GLY A 162 16.79 2.53 -0.38
N ARG A 163 15.82 2.75 0.51
CA ARG A 163 15.52 1.83 1.63
C ARG A 163 14.87 0.54 1.14
N LEU A 164 13.76 0.63 0.40
CA LEU A 164 13.05 -0.53 -0.13
C LEU A 164 13.83 -1.26 -1.22
N GLY A 165 14.64 -0.53 -2.00
CA GLY A 165 15.42 -1.08 -3.10
C GLY A 165 16.72 -1.77 -2.67
N ARG A 166 17.03 -1.80 -1.37
CA ARG A 166 18.30 -2.32 -0.86
C ARG A 166 18.37 -3.83 -1.10
N GLY A 167 19.42 -4.28 -1.79
CA GLY A 167 19.60 -5.69 -2.13
C GLY A 167 18.76 -6.15 -3.32
N CYS A 168 18.09 -5.23 -4.03
CA CYS A 168 17.34 -5.61 -5.21
C CYS A 168 18.27 -6.13 -6.32
N PRO A 169 17.93 -7.29 -6.91
CA PRO A 169 18.68 -7.82 -8.04
C PRO A 169 18.61 -6.85 -9.23
N ARG A 170 19.70 -6.77 -10.00
CA ARG A 170 19.69 -6.10 -11.30
C ARG A 170 18.93 -6.98 -12.29
N TRP A 171 17.65 -6.72 -12.50
CA TRP A 171 16.89 -7.44 -13.52
C TRP A 171 17.34 -7.03 -14.91
N LYS A 172 17.51 -8.03 -15.76
CA LYS A 172 17.58 -7.83 -17.20
C LYS A 172 16.15 -7.78 -17.72
N ASP A 173 15.88 -6.87 -18.65
CA ASP A 173 14.63 -6.84 -19.44
C ASP A 173 14.61 -8.00 -20.44
N ASP A 174 14.62 -9.23 -19.92
CA ASP A 174 14.43 -10.46 -20.68
C ASP A 174 13.01 -10.98 -20.45
N THR A 175 12.22 -11.02 -21.53
CA THR A 175 10.81 -11.41 -21.47
C THR A 175 10.63 -12.85 -21.00
N ASP A 176 11.55 -13.75 -21.33
CA ASP A 176 11.44 -15.16 -20.95
C ASP A 176 11.83 -15.38 -19.48
N ASP A 177 12.80 -14.62 -18.99
CA ASP A 177 13.18 -14.58 -17.57
C ASP A 177 12.02 -14.03 -16.72
N LEU A 178 11.33 -12.98 -17.17
CA LEU A 178 10.14 -12.44 -16.50
C LEU A 178 8.99 -13.46 -16.42
N LYS A 179 8.69 -14.17 -17.52
CA LYS A 179 7.68 -15.24 -17.52
C LYS A 179 8.03 -16.36 -16.55
N ARG A 180 9.30 -16.79 -16.54
CA ARG A 180 9.80 -17.84 -15.64
C ARG A 180 9.66 -17.43 -14.18
N ARG A 181 10.07 -16.20 -13.82
CA ARG A 181 9.89 -15.65 -12.48
C ARG A 181 8.42 -15.58 -12.08
N GLN A 182 7.55 -15.12 -12.98
CA GLN A 182 6.12 -15.05 -12.71
C GLN A 182 5.53 -16.44 -12.43
N ALA A 183 5.89 -17.46 -13.22
CA ALA A 183 5.47 -18.84 -12.98
C ALA A 183 6.01 -19.38 -11.64
N GLN A 184 7.27 -19.14 -11.33
CA GLN A 184 7.88 -19.55 -10.07
C GLN A 184 7.19 -18.88 -8.87
N ARG A 185 6.88 -17.59 -8.95
CA ARG A 185 6.14 -16.87 -7.91
C ARG A 185 4.76 -17.45 -7.67
N GLN A 186 4.05 -17.82 -8.74
CA GLN A 186 2.74 -18.45 -8.60
C GLN A 186 2.85 -19.83 -7.95
N ALA A 187 3.85 -20.63 -8.33
CA ALA A 187 4.12 -21.92 -7.70
C ALA A 187 4.47 -21.76 -6.22
N ASN A 188 5.37 -20.83 -5.88
CA ASN A 188 5.77 -20.51 -4.50
C ASN A 188 4.56 -20.07 -3.64
N LEU A 189 3.71 -19.19 -4.18
CA LEU A 189 2.47 -18.78 -3.51
C LEU A 189 1.56 -19.98 -3.23
N SER A 190 1.33 -20.84 -4.23
CA SER A 190 0.47 -22.01 -4.05
C SER A 190 1.02 -22.98 -3.01
N ALA A 191 2.35 -23.20 -2.99
CA ALA A 191 3.02 -24.07 -2.02
C ALA A 191 2.95 -23.49 -0.60
N ALA A 192 3.19 -22.19 -0.43
CA ALA A 192 3.10 -21.52 0.86
C ALA A 192 1.67 -21.52 1.41
N ALA A 193 0.67 -21.26 0.56
CA ALA A 193 -0.74 -21.32 0.96
C ALA A 193 -1.16 -22.73 1.41
N ALA A 194 -0.69 -23.77 0.70
CA ALA A 194 -0.90 -25.17 1.05
C ALA A 194 -0.22 -25.55 2.38
N ALA A 195 0.93 -24.93 2.69
CA ALA A 195 1.65 -25.10 3.95
C ALA A 195 1.05 -24.30 5.13
N GLY A 196 0.01 -23.49 4.87
CA GLY A 196 -0.71 -22.77 5.92
C GLY A 196 -0.30 -21.31 6.12
N ASP A 197 0.55 -20.76 5.27
CA ASP A 197 0.93 -19.35 5.38
C ASP A 197 -0.24 -18.43 5.04
N LEU A 198 -0.61 -17.56 5.99
CA LEU A 198 -1.75 -16.64 5.86
C LEU A 198 -1.51 -15.54 4.82
N ALA A 199 -0.29 -15.02 4.71
CA ALA A 199 0.04 -14.01 3.71
C ALA A 199 -0.10 -14.57 2.28
N ALA A 200 0.27 -15.83 2.08
CA ALA A 200 0.08 -16.54 0.82
C ALA A 200 -1.40 -16.77 0.49
N ARG A 201 -2.23 -17.11 1.49
CA ARG A 201 -3.68 -17.32 1.30
C ARG A 201 -4.44 -16.03 1.00
N LEU A 202 -3.97 -14.89 1.53
CA LEU A 202 -4.49 -13.55 1.22
C LEU A 202 -3.90 -12.95 -0.06
N ALA A 203 -2.92 -13.62 -0.69
CA ALA A 203 -2.21 -13.05 -1.82
C ALA A 203 -3.10 -12.88 -3.05
N PRO A 204 -2.72 -11.95 -3.95
CA PRO A 204 -3.51 -11.67 -5.13
C PRO A 204 -3.76 -12.86 -6.05
N VAL A 205 -5.04 -13.15 -6.31
CA VAL A 205 -5.47 -14.17 -7.27
C VAL A 205 -6.08 -13.49 -8.50
N ARG A 206 -5.56 -13.85 -9.67
CA ARG A 206 -6.16 -13.44 -10.95
C ARG A 206 -7.43 -14.27 -11.19
N SER A 207 -8.58 -13.61 -11.27
CA SER A 207 -9.89 -14.23 -11.54
C SER A 207 -10.29 -15.30 -10.50
N PRO A 208 -10.58 -14.91 -9.25
CA PRO A 208 -10.90 -15.86 -8.19
C PRO A 208 -12.22 -16.59 -8.47
N THR A 209 -12.26 -17.90 -8.21
CA THR A 209 -13.52 -18.68 -8.22
C THR A 209 -14.33 -18.41 -6.95
N PRO A 210 -15.64 -18.72 -6.91
CA PRO A 210 -16.45 -18.58 -5.69
C PRO A 210 -15.85 -19.32 -4.48
N GLN A 211 -15.28 -20.51 -4.70
CA GLN A 211 -14.62 -21.28 -3.65
C GLN A 211 -13.36 -20.57 -3.14
N MET A 212 -12.58 -19.94 -4.03
CA MET A 212 -11.41 -19.16 -3.63
C MET A 212 -11.80 -17.90 -2.86
N ILE A 213 -12.89 -17.23 -3.24
CA ILE A 213 -13.42 -16.07 -2.49
C ILE A 213 -13.82 -16.49 -1.08
N GLU A 214 -14.46 -17.66 -0.93
CA GLU A 214 -14.83 -18.17 0.39
C GLU A 214 -13.62 -18.55 1.24
N GLN A 215 -12.60 -19.20 0.65
CA GLN A 215 -11.34 -19.49 1.32
C GLN A 215 -10.60 -18.22 1.74
N MET A 216 -10.62 -17.19 0.89
CA MET A 216 -10.06 -15.88 1.19
C MET A 216 -10.81 -15.24 2.36
N ARG A 217 -12.15 -15.30 2.38
CA ARG A 217 -12.98 -14.82 3.50
C ARG A 217 -12.56 -15.45 4.82
N ILE A 218 -12.39 -16.78 4.85
CA ILE A 218 -11.93 -17.50 6.05
C ILE A 218 -10.53 -16.99 6.46
N SER A 219 -9.62 -16.87 5.50
CA SER A 219 -8.25 -16.40 5.74
C SER A 219 -8.20 -14.95 6.26
N MET A 220 -9.18 -14.11 5.89
CA MET A 220 -9.31 -12.74 6.41
C MET A 220 -9.67 -12.73 7.90
N TYR A 221 -10.54 -13.65 8.35
CA TYR A 221 -10.82 -13.82 9.78
C TYR A 221 -9.59 -14.33 10.54
N ASP A 222 -8.88 -15.31 9.98
CA ASP A 222 -7.64 -15.83 10.59
C ASP A 222 -6.59 -14.72 10.74
N ALA A 223 -6.44 -13.86 9.74
CA ALA A 223 -5.54 -12.72 9.81
C ALA A 223 -5.93 -11.71 10.90
N LEU A 224 -7.22 -11.38 11.07
CA LEU A 224 -7.65 -10.54 12.20
C LEU A 224 -7.37 -11.19 13.55
N LEU A 225 -7.65 -12.49 13.68
CA LEU A 225 -7.46 -13.24 14.92
C LEU A 225 -5.98 -13.43 15.27
N SER A 226 -5.09 -13.41 14.27
CA SER A 226 -3.64 -13.47 14.51
C SER A 226 -3.10 -12.25 15.24
N GLY A 227 -3.79 -11.10 15.13
CA GLY A 227 -3.32 -9.82 15.64
C GLY A 227 -2.09 -9.24 14.92
N ASP A 228 -1.60 -9.88 13.85
CA ASP A 228 -0.44 -9.39 13.07
C ASP A 228 -0.83 -8.17 12.22
N PRO A 229 -0.30 -6.96 12.52
CA PRO A 229 -0.64 -5.76 11.78
C PRO A 229 -0.28 -5.84 10.28
N ALA A 230 0.76 -6.59 9.91
CA ALA A 230 1.14 -6.75 8.51
C ALA A 230 0.10 -7.57 7.72
N LEU A 231 -0.45 -8.63 8.32
CA LEU A 231 -1.54 -9.40 7.73
C LEU A 231 -2.84 -8.59 7.68
N ILE A 232 -3.11 -7.78 8.71
CA ILE A 232 -4.28 -6.89 8.74
C ILE A 232 -4.20 -5.84 7.61
N ALA A 233 -3.03 -5.28 7.33
CA ALA A 233 -2.88 -4.36 6.20
C ALA A 233 -3.14 -5.06 4.84
N ALA A 234 -2.77 -6.34 4.71
CA ALA A 234 -3.01 -7.12 3.49
C ALA A 234 -4.50 -7.38 3.22
N LEU A 235 -5.37 -7.24 4.22
CA LEU A 235 -6.82 -7.40 4.07
C LEU A 235 -7.43 -6.44 3.06
N GLY A 236 -6.84 -5.26 2.85
CA GLY A 236 -7.44 -4.27 1.96
C GLY A 236 -7.52 -4.70 0.50
N TRP A 237 -6.53 -5.46 0.02
CA TRP A 237 -6.62 -6.07 -1.30
C TRP A 237 -7.68 -7.20 -1.34
N ALA A 238 -7.69 -8.06 -0.31
CA ALA A 238 -8.62 -9.19 -0.25
C ALA A 238 -10.09 -8.71 -0.18
N ASP A 239 -10.35 -7.68 0.63
CA ASP A 239 -11.64 -6.99 0.75
C ASP A 239 -12.03 -6.29 -0.57
N GLN A 240 -11.05 -5.66 -1.24
CA GLN A 240 -11.29 -5.07 -2.55
C GLN A 240 -11.66 -6.11 -3.61
N MET A 241 -11.09 -7.31 -3.60
CA MET A 241 -11.47 -8.33 -4.59
C MET A 241 -12.86 -8.92 -4.35
N ARG A 242 -13.27 -9.01 -3.08
CA ARG A 242 -14.57 -9.54 -2.69
C ARG A 242 -15.72 -8.77 -3.32
N GLY A 243 -15.59 -7.45 -3.46
CA GLY A 243 -16.63 -6.62 -4.07
C GLY A 243 -16.61 -6.59 -5.60
N ILE A 244 -15.82 -7.44 -6.28
CA ILE A 244 -15.89 -7.56 -7.75
C ILE A 244 -17.15 -8.34 -8.11
N GLY A 245 -18.08 -7.69 -8.83
CA GLY A 245 -19.34 -8.31 -9.27
C GLY A 245 -20.54 -8.12 -8.32
N PHE A 246 -20.36 -7.40 -7.21
CA PHE A 246 -21.44 -6.98 -6.33
C PHE A 246 -21.73 -5.48 -6.50
N ASN A 247 -23.01 -5.10 -6.38
CA ASN A 247 -23.40 -3.69 -6.27
C ASN A 247 -22.87 -3.13 -4.94
N ARG A 248 -21.70 -2.50 -5.01
CA ARG A 248 -21.16 -1.76 -3.86
C ARG A 248 -22.02 -0.54 -3.60
N SER A 249 -22.16 -0.18 -2.33
CA SER A 249 -22.70 1.14 -2.04
C SER A 249 -21.73 2.21 -2.54
N VAL A 250 -22.23 3.37 -2.96
CA VAL A 250 -21.41 4.53 -3.36
C VAL A 250 -20.37 4.86 -2.27
N ARG A 251 -20.72 4.64 -0.99
CA ARG A 251 -19.83 4.80 0.16
C ARG A 251 -18.58 3.91 0.08
N GLU A 252 -18.72 2.68 -0.40
CA GLU A 252 -17.64 1.69 -0.50
C GLU A 252 -16.80 1.82 -1.77
N GLU A 253 -17.33 2.49 -2.79
CA GLU A 253 -16.56 2.81 -4.00
C GLU A 253 -15.67 4.04 -3.79
N ILE A 254 -16.09 4.97 -2.93
CA ILE A 254 -15.33 6.20 -2.64
C ILE A 254 -14.10 5.93 -1.77
N VAL A 255 -14.20 4.96 -0.84
CA VAL A 255 -13.14 4.66 0.12
C VAL A 255 -12.19 3.61 -0.43
N ASP A 256 -10.91 3.98 -0.56
CA ASP A 256 -9.84 3.03 -0.89
C ASP A 256 -9.67 2.01 0.25
N ARG A 257 -10.07 0.76 0.00
CA ARG A 257 -10.01 -0.33 1.00
C ARG A 257 -8.57 -0.71 1.36
N GLU A 258 -7.64 -0.63 0.42
CA GLU A 258 -6.21 -0.89 0.68
C GLU A 258 -5.68 0.11 1.70
N LEU A 259 -6.01 1.38 1.52
CA LEU A 259 -5.62 2.44 2.44
C LEU A 259 -6.33 2.34 3.79
N LEU A 260 -7.63 2.03 3.82
CA LEU A 260 -8.40 1.84 5.05
C LEU A 260 -7.78 0.77 5.95
N TRP A 261 -7.53 -0.43 5.39
CA TRP A 261 -6.95 -1.53 6.15
C TRP A 261 -5.51 -1.26 6.57
N THR A 262 -4.73 -0.55 5.75
CA THR A 262 -3.38 -0.10 6.13
C THR A 262 -3.44 0.86 7.33
N LEU A 263 -4.35 1.84 7.33
CA LEU A 263 -4.52 2.77 8.45
C LEU A 263 -4.97 2.08 9.74
N VAL A 264 -5.89 1.10 9.64
CA VAL A 264 -6.31 0.26 10.77
C VAL A 264 -5.10 -0.52 11.32
N ALA A 265 -4.28 -1.11 10.45
CA ALA A 265 -3.06 -1.79 10.86
C ALA A 265 -2.08 -0.85 11.56
N CYS A 266 -1.95 0.40 11.13
CA CYS A 266 -1.13 1.40 11.83
C CYS A 266 -1.57 1.59 13.30
N ASP A 267 -2.88 1.67 13.57
CA ASP A 267 -3.39 1.80 14.96
C ASP A 267 -3.27 0.52 15.79
N LEU A 268 -3.01 -0.61 15.12
CA LEU A 268 -2.77 -1.90 15.74
C LEU A 268 -1.28 -2.23 15.85
N GLY A 269 -0.40 -1.29 15.50
CA GLY A 269 1.05 -1.40 15.73
C GLY A 269 1.91 -1.58 14.47
N LEU A 270 1.34 -1.52 13.27
CA LEU A 270 2.15 -1.45 12.05
C LEU A 270 2.91 -0.11 12.02
N ASP A 271 4.22 -0.16 11.76
CA ASP A 271 5.01 1.07 11.63
C ASP A 271 4.62 1.83 10.36
N CYS A 272 4.07 3.03 10.55
CA CYS A 272 3.59 3.94 9.51
C CYS A 272 4.22 5.34 9.63
N LEU A 273 5.37 5.42 10.29
CA LEU A 273 6.17 6.63 10.52
C LEU A 273 7.19 6.86 9.38
N PRO A 274 7.91 8.00 9.38
CA PRO A 274 8.92 8.30 8.39
C PRO A 274 10.02 7.24 8.38
N GLY A 275 10.33 6.72 7.19
CA GLY A 275 11.34 5.66 7.02
C GLY A 275 10.81 4.24 7.19
N SER A 276 9.52 4.06 7.55
CA SER A 276 8.93 2.74 7.64
C SER A 276 8.70 2.13 6.25
N PRO A 277 8.79 0.80 6.09
CA PRO A 277 8.46 0.13 4.83
C PRO A 277 7.02 0.41 4.36
N THR A 278 6.08 0.60 5.28
CA THR A 278 4.68 0.89 4.96
C THR A 278 4.53 2.25 4.31
N LEU A 279 5.13 3.29 4.89
CA LEU A 279 5.08 4.63 4.33
C LEU A 279 5.89 4.71 3.02
N ASP A 280 7.04 4.03 2.95
CA ASP A 280 7.85 3.97 1.74
C ASP A 280 7.08 3.32 0.58
N ARG A 281 6.39 2.20 0.81
CA ARG A 281 5.55 1.55 -0.21
C ARG A 281 4.44 2.47 -0.68
N ASN A 282 3.79 3.18 0.25
CA ASN A 282 2.76 4.16 -0.10
C ASN A 282 3.33 5.29 -0.95
N CYS A 283 4.46 5.89 -0.55
CA CYS A 283 5.19 6.90 -1.33
C CYS A 283 5.51 6.43 -2.76
N LEU A 284 5.96 5.18 -2.93
CA LEU A 284 6.29 4.63 -4.24
C LEU A 284 5.05 4.32 -5.09
N ARG A 285 3.91 3.98 -4.48
CA ARG A 285 2.63 3.74 -5.19
C ARG A 285 1.90 5.04 -5.54
N SER A 286 1.88 6.02 -4.65
CA SER A 286 1.20 7.31 -4.84
C SER A 286 2.08 8.31 -5.58
N GLU A 287 1.53 9.20 -6.39
CA GLU A 287 2.31 10.14 -7.22
C GLU A 287 2.74 11.44 -6.50
N GLY A 288 2.95 11.38 -5.19
CA GLY A 288 3.32 12.46 -4.26
C GLY A 288 3.23 11.93 -2.84
N ILE A 289 3.48 12.75 -1.82
CA ILE A 289 3.40 12.51 -0.34
C ILE A 289 4.55 11.74 0.31
N CYS A 290 5.69 11.63 -0.37
CA CYS A 290 6.86 10.94 0.18
C CYS A 290 7.45 11.64 1.41
N GLY A 291 7.30 12.97 1.51
CA GLY A 291 7.79 13.76 2.65
C GLY A 291 6.83 13.84 3.83
N SER A 292 5.78 13.01 3.88
CA SER A 292 4.78 13.09 4.94
C SER A 292 5.32 12.57 6.28
N PRO A 293 4.95 13.18 7.42
CA PRO A 293 5.43 12.78 8.75
C PRO A 293 4.84 11.46 9.24
N ASN A 294 3.79 10.94 8.58
CA ASN A 294 3.20 9.62 8.79
C ASN A 294 2.15 9.38 7.70
N LEU A 295 1.62 8.16 7.63
CA LEU A 295 0.60 7.80 6.64
C LEU A 295 -0.68 8.64 6.78
N HIS A 296 -1.10 8.99 8.00
CA HIS A 296 -2.32 9.77 8.23
C HIS A 296 -2.25 11.16 7.59
N ALA A 297 -1.16 11.90 7.81
CA ALA A 297 -0.91 13.19 7.16
C ALA A 297 -0.86 13.07 5.63
N ALA A 298 -0.27 11.99 5.15
CA ALA A 298 -0.20 11.65 3.73
C ALA A 298 -1.61 11.52 3.10
N VAL A 299 -2.53 10.82 3.79
CA VAL A 299 -3.93 10.68 3.36
C VAL A 299 -4.65 12.02 3.28
N GLN A 300 -4.49 12.87 4.31
CA GLN A 300 -5.13 14.19 4.35
C GLN A 300 -4.70 15.09 3.18
N LEU A 301 -3.46 14.91 2.68
CA LEU A 301 -2.94 15.64 1.52
C LEU A 301 -3.44 15.08 0.19
N LEU A 302 -3.67 13.77 0.09
CA LEU A 302 -4.04 13.11 -1.16
C LEU A 302 -5.54 13.18 -1.48
N TYR A 303 -6.39 13.16 -0.45
CA TYR A 303 -7.82 12.98 -0.63
C TYR A 303 -8.61 14.23 -0.25
N PRO A 304 -9.74 14.52 -0.94
CA PRO A 304 -10.65 15.57 -0.51
C PRO A 304 -11.17 15.32 0.91
N GLU A 305 -11.45 16.39 1.66
CA GLU A 305 -11.87 16.33 3.07
C GLU A 305 -13.06 15.40 3.32
N PHE A 306 -14.06 15.38 2.44
CA PHE A 306 -15.21 14.47 2.61
C PHE A 306 -14.81 12.99 2.52
N VAL A 307 -13.84 12.64 1.68
CA VAL A 307 -13.31 11.27 1.56
C VAL A 307 -12.50 10.93 2.81
N VAL A 308 -11.67 11.86 3.28
CA VAL A 308 -10.88 11.70 4.52
C VAL A 308 -11.79 11.45 5.72
N ASN A 309 -12.84 12.26 5.89
CA ASN A 309 -13.80 12.09 6.98
C ASN A 309 -14.51 10.74 6.90
N LEU A 310 -14.91 10.31 5.70
CA LEU A 310 -15.56 9.02 5.51
C LEU A 310 -14.63 7.85 5.81
N LEU A 311 -13.38 7.92 5.35
CA LEU A 311 -12.33 6.95 5.60
C LEU A 311 -12.05 6.82 7.10
N TYR A 312 -11.90 7.93 7.82
CA TYR A 312 -11.65 7.89 9.27
C TYR A 312 -12.85 7.42 10.07
N GLN A 313 -14.07 7.79 9.67
CA GLN A 313 -15.26 7.21 10.28
C GLN A 313 -15.27 5.68 10.15
N GLN A 314 -15.00 5.15 8.95
CA GLN A 314 -14.94 3.69 8.75
C GLN A 314 -13.79 3.05 9.51
N ARG A 315 -12.63 3.71 9.59
CA ARG A 315 -11.47 3.27 10.37
C ARG A 315 -11.83 3.11 11.85
N ASP A 316 -12.49 4.11 12.44
CA ASP A 316 -12.89 4.09 13.84
C ASP A 316 -13.94 3.01 14.12
N GLU A 317 -14.95 2.87 13.24
CA GLU A 317 -15.95 1.80 13.31
C GLU A 317 -15.29 0.41 13.27
N LEU A 318 -14.32 0.20 12.36
CA LEU A 318 -13.57 -1.06 12.25
C LEU A 318 -12.72 -1.34 13.50
N LEU A 319 -11.97 -0.35 13.98
CA LEU A 319 -11.14 -0.49 15.18
C LEU A 319 -11.97 -0.83 16.40
N GLN A 320 -13.12 -0.17 16.58
CA GLN A 320 -14.03 -0.47 17.68
C GLN A 320 -14.53 -1.91 17.62
N ARG A 321 -14.92 -2.39 16.43
CA ARG A 321 -15.36 -3.78 16.25
C ARG A 321 -14.24 -4.79 16.52
N ILE A 322 -13.04 -4.54 16.01
CA ILE A 322 -11.88 -5.42 16.23
C ILE A 322 -11.55 -5.49 17.72
N ARG A 323 -11.41 -4.33 18.40
CA ARG A 323 -11.05 -4.26 19.83
C ARG A 323 -12.12 -4.84 20.75
N SER A 324 -13.39 -4.80 20.36
CA SER A 324 -14.50 -5.40 21.12
C SER A 324 -14.76 -6.87 20.80
N GLY A 325 -14.02 -7.47 19.86
CA GLY A 325 -14.24 -8.85 19.40
C GLY A 325 -15.49 -9.03 18.53
N GLN A 326 -16.16 -7.95 18.12
CA GLN A 326 -17.35 -7.96 17.26
C GLN A 326 -17.01 -8.12 15.77
N ILE A 327 -16.12 -9.06 15.47
CA ILE A 327 -15.64 -9.31 14.11
C ILE A 327 -16.59 -10.20 13.31
N ALA A 328 -17.52 -10.91 13.95
CA ALA A 328 -18.52 -11.74 13.25
C ALA A 328 -19.27 -10.93 12.18
N GLY A 329 -19.43 -11.50 10.98
CA GLY A 329 -20.10 -10.84 9.86
C GLY A 329 -19.30 -9.75 9.16
N LEU A 330 -18.08 -9.42 9.62
CA LEU A 330 -17.30 -8.31 9.05
C LEU A 330 -16.93 -8.55 7.58
N PHE A 331 -16.67 -9.81 7.21
CA PHE A 331 -16.35 -10.21 5.85
C PHE A 331 -17.45 -11.05 5.22
N ASP A 332 -18.68 -11.02 5.73
CA ASP A 332 -19.76 -11.80 5.12
C ASP A 332 -20.33 -11.01 3.93
N PRO A 333 -20.75 -11.67 2.84
CA PRO A 333 -21.39 -10.96 1.74
C PRO A 333 -22.65 -10.25 2.27
N PRO A 334 -23.01 -9.07 1.72
CA PRO A 334 -24.29 -8.47 2.06
C PRO A 334 -25.41 -9.48 1.78
N PRO A 335 -26.46 -9.54 2.61
CA PRO A 335 -27.58 -10.42 2.36
C PRO A 335 -28.15 -10.13 0.97
N ASN A 336 -28.40 -11.18 0.18
CA ASN A 336 -29.04 -11.01 -1.11
C ASN A 336 -30.37 -10.26 -0.92
N PRO A 337 -30.66 -9.24 -1.75
CA PRO A 337 -31.96 -8.60 -1.68
C PRO A 337 -33.05 -9.67 -1.88
N PRO A 338 -34.19 -9.58 -1.17
CA PRO A 338 -35.26 -10.54 -1.33
C PRO A 338 -35.69 -10.59 -2.81
N PRO A 339 -35.96 -11.78 -3.37
CA PRO A 339 -36.38 -11.92 -4.75
C PRO A 339 -37.68 -11.12 -4.96
N GLY A 340 -37.63 -10.08 -5.80
CA GLY A 340 -38.77 -9.20 -6.10
C GLY A 340 -38.64 -7.75 -5.59
N GLY A 341 -37.59 -7.41 -4.83
CA GLY A 341 -37.27 -6.02 -4.52
C GLY A 341 -36.57 -5.34 -5.70
N GLY A 342 -37.34 -4.84 -6.67
CA GLY A 342 -36.81 -3.94 -7.69
C GLY A 342 -36.28 -2.63 -7.08
N PRO A 343 -35.29 -1.98 -7.71
CA PRO A 343 -34.72 -0.71 -7.23
C PRO A 343 -35.72 0.44 -7.27
#